data_AF-A0A5C3KC19-F1
#
_entry.id   AF-A0A5C3KC19-F1
#
_cell.length_a   1.000
_cell.length_b   1.000
_cell.length_c   1.000
_cell.angle_alpha   90.00
_cell.angle_beta   90.00
_cell.angle_gamma   90.00
#
_symmetry.space_group_name_H-M   'P 1'
#
loop_
_entity.id
_entity.type
_entity.pdbx_description
1 polymer ?
#
loop_
_entity_poly.entity_id
_entity_poly.type
_entity_poly.pdbx_seq_one_letter_code
_entity_poly.pdbx_strand_id
1 'polypeptide(L)'
;MASNPALEILTEGLSILTKQDQERREELTRRLQKQEKLTEEEEDWLDHEGNHVDEQRALNALKEAPDYDAALKQLGKEDQGGSVTQRWLY
;
A
#
# COMPACT_ATOMS: atom_id res chain seq x y z
N MET A 1 -25.92 -1.74 -1.76
CA MET A 1 -25.31 -0.42 -1.49
C MET A 1 -25.10 0.25 -2.83
N ALA A 2 -25.46 1.53 -2.98
CA ALA A 2 -25.22 2.25 -4.23
C ALA A 2 -23.70 2.38 -4.44
N SER A 3 -23.22 2.07 -5.64
CA SER A 3 -21.82 2.27 -6.00
C SER A 3 -21.47 3.76 -5.89
N ASN A 4 -20.37 4.08 -5.21
CA ASN A 4 -19.86 5.44 -5.14
C ASN A 4 -18.92 5.66 -6.33
N PRO A 5 -19.30 6.47 -7.34
CA PRO A 5 -18.53 6.61 -8.57
C PRO A 5 -17.11 7.12 -8.34
N ALA A 6 -16.86 7.90 -7.28
CA ALA A 6 -15.52 8.34 -6.93
C ALA A 6 -14.64 7.17 -6.45
N LEU A 7 -15.22 6.24 -5.67
CA LEU A 7 -14.48 5.06 -5.19
C LEU A 7 -14.19 4.07 -6.33
N GLU A 8 -15.07 3.97 -7.33
CA GLU A 8 -14.81 3.16 -8.52
C GLU A 8 -13.62 3.71 -9.32
N ILE A 9 -13.58 5.02 -9.57
CA ILE A 9 -12.46 5.66 -10.27
C ILE A 9 -11.15 5.44 -9.51
N LEU A 10 -11.15 5.60 -8.19
CA LEU A 10 -9.96 5.37 -7.37
C LEU A 10 -9.51 3.90 -7.39
N THR A 11 -10.47 2.97 -7.42
CA THR A 11 -10.18 1.53 -7.54
C THR A 11 -9.54 1.20 -8.88
N GLU A 12 -10.07 1.76 -9.96
CA GLU A 12 -9.51 1.58 -11.30
C GLU A 12 -8.10 2.19 -11.38
N GLY A 13 -7.91 3.41 -10.86
CA GLY A 13 -6.61 4.07 -10.79
C GLY A 13 -5.57 3.24 -10.04
N LEU A 14 -5.91 2.73 -8.86
CA LEU A 14 -5.01 1.86 -8.09
C LEU A 14 -4.70 0.55 -8.83
N SER A 15 -5.68 -0.04 -9.50
CA SER A 15 -5.46 -1.23 -10.33
C SER A 15 -4.50 -0.94 -11.50
N ILE A 16 -4.61 0.23 -12.14
CA ILE A 16 -3.70 0.61 -13.23
C ILE A 16 -2.29 0.79 -12.69
N LEU A 17 -2.12 1.53 -11.59
CA LEU A 17 -0.81 1.75 -10.96
C LEU A 17 -0.16 0.42 -10.55
N THR A 18 -0.93 -0.45 -9.88
CA THR A 18 -0.45 -1.79 -9.49
C THR A 18 0.03 -2.61 -10.68
N LYS A 19 -0.68 -2.55 -11.81
CA LYS A 19 -0.27 -3.24 -13.05
C LYS A 19 0.99 -2.64 -13.66
N GLN A 20 1.13 -1.32 -13.65
CA GLN A 20 2.33 -0.65 -14.15
C GLN A 20 3.57 -1.07 -13.35
N ASP A 21 3.43 -1.19 -12.04
CA ASP A 21 4.53 -1.58 -11.16
C ASP A 21 4.78 -3.10 -11.11
N GLN A 22 3.83 -3.91 -11.58
CA GLN A 22 3.91 -5.36 -11.53
C GLN A 22 5.11 -5.91 -12.30
N GLU A 23 5.38 -5.39 -13.50
CA GLU A 23 6.52 -5.85 -14.32
C GLU A 23 7.86 -5.61 -13.61
N ARG A 24 8.04 -4.41 -13.03
CA ARG A 24 9.25 -4.07 -12.25
C ARG A 24 9.37 -4.95 -11.02
N ARG A 25 8.28 -5.15 -10.28
CA ARG A 25 8.26 -6.00 -9.08
C ARG A 25 8.61 -7.45 -9.41
N GLU A 26 8.06 -8.00 -10.49
CA GLU A 26 8.34 -9.36 -10.94
C GLU A 26 9.81 -9.54 -11.31
N GLU A 27 10.39 -8.58 -12.02
CA GLU A 27 11.81 -8.65 -12.40
C GLU A 27 12.71 -8.60 -11.16
N LEU A 28 12.49 -7.66 -10.25
CA LEU A 28 13.27 -7.56 -9.01
C LEU A 28 13.09 -8.81 -8.14
N THR A 29 11.89 -9.36 -8.06
CA THR A 29 11.61 -10.61 -7.34
C THR A 29 12.35 -11.80 -7.95
N ARG A 30 12.41 -11.91 -9.29
CA ARG A 30 13.18 -12.96 -9.98
C ARG A 30 14.68 -12.84 -9.70
N ARG A 31 15.21 -11.61 -9.67
CA ARG A 31 16.62 -11.35 -9.31
C ARG A 31 16.91 -11.75 -7.86
N LEU A 32 16.04 -11.38 -6.93
CA LEU A 32 16.13 -11.81 -5.53
C LEU A 32 16.07 -13.35 -5.38
N GLN A 33 15.20 -14.03 -6.14
CA GLN A 33 15.14 -15.50 -6.15
C GLN A 33 16.44 -16.15 -6.64
N LYS A 34 17.20 -15.47 -7.51
CA LYS A 34 18.54 -15.89 -7.96
C LYS A 34 19.64 -15.48 -6.99
N GLN A 35 19.31 -14.89 -5.84
CA GLN A 35 20.25 -14.33 -4.86
C GLN A 35 21.13 -13.21 -5.45
N GLU A 36 20.65 -12.56 -6.51
CA GLU A 36 21.30 -11.37 -7.03
C GLU A 36 21.07 -10.20 -6.06
N LYS A 37 22.10 -9.39 -5.84
CA LYS A 37 21.99 -8.20 -5.00
C LYS A 37 21.24 -7.12 -5.77
N LEU A 38 20.24 -6.53 -5.13
CA LEU A 38 19.57 -5.33 -5.61
C LEU A 38 20.39 -4.08 -5.23
N THR A 39 20.18 -2.97 -5.93
CA THR A 39 20.68 -1.67 -5.45
C THR A 39 19.85 -1.19 -4.26
N GLU A 40 20.39 -0.28 -3.46
CA GLU A 40 19.64 0.36 -2.36
C GLU A 40 18.35 1.01 -2.89
N GLU A 41 18.40 1.66 -4.07
CA GLU A 41 17.23 2.25 -4.72
C GLU A 41 16.17 1.21 -5.12
N GLU A 42 16.58 0.01 -5.54
CA GLU A 42 15.67 -1.08 -5.90
C GLU A 42 15.02 -1.69 -4.65
N GLU A 43 15.76 -1.80 -3.54
CA GLU A 43 15.25 -2.24 -2.24
C GLU A 43 14.28 -1.20 -1.66
N ASP A 44 14.68 0.08 -1.62
CA ASP A 44 13.83 1.19 -1.16
C ASP A 44 12.53 1.27 -1.96
N TRP A 45 12.61 1.08 -3.29
CA TRP A 45 11.43 1.04 -4.15
C TRP A 45 10.53 -0.14 -3.82
N LEU A 46 11.05 -1.35 -3.56
CA LEU A 46 10.22 -2.51 -3.20
C LEU A 46 9.50 -2.33 -1.86
N ASP A 47 10.17 -1.73 -0.89
CA ASP A 47 9.65 -1.58 0.48
C ASP A 47 8.66 -0.42 0.60
N HIS A 48 8.84 0.66 -0.17
CA HIS A 48 8.06 1.88 -0.06
C HIS A 48 7.24 2.15 -1.33
N GLU A 49 7.88 2.56 -2.41
CA GLU A 49 7.20 3.17 -3.56
C GLU A 49 6.38 2.18 -4.41
N GLY A 50 6.83 0.93 -4.47
CA GLY A 50 6.14 -0.14 -5.16
C GLY A 50 5.08 -0.79 -4.27
N ASN A 51 4.94 -0.44 -2.99
CA ASN A 51 4.01 -1.10 -2.09
C ASN A 51 2.73 -0.29 -1.87
N HIS A 52 1.64 -0.67 -2.57
CA HIS A 52 0.36 0.05 -2.49
C HIS A 52 -0.60 -0.48 -1.41
N VAL A 53 -0.08 -1.11 -0.36
CA VAL A 53 -0.89 -1.71 0.72
C VAL A 53 -1.71 -0.65 1.46
N ASP A 54 -1.14 0.53 1.69
CA ASP A 54 -1.81 1.62 2.41
C ASP A 54 -2.97 2.20 1.60
N GLU A 55 -2.77 2.42 0.30
CA GLU A 55 -3.80 2.88 -0.64
C GLU A 55 -4.93 1.85 -0.76
N GLN A 56 -4.58 0.57 -0.89
CA GLN A 56 -5.56 -0.51 -0.97
C GLN A 56 -6.38 -0.62 0.31
N ARG A 57 -5.74 -0.47 1.48
CA ARG A 57 -6.38 -0.48 2.80
C ARG A 57 -7.32 0.71 2.96
N ALA A 58 -6.88 1.92 2.59
CA ALA A 58 -7.70 3.13 2.62
C ALA A 58 -8.96 2.98 1.77
N LEU A 59 -8.84 2.46 0.55
CA LEU A 59 -9.99 2.23 -0.32
C LEU A 59 -10.93 1.15 0.22
N ASN A 60 -10.41 0.07 0.80
CA ASN A 60 -11.25 -0.97 1.38
C ASN A 60 -12.05 -0.44 2.58
N ALA A 61 -11.41 0.31 3.49
CA ALA A 61 -12.09 0.95 4.61
C ALA A 61 -13.21 1.89 4.13
N LEU A 62 -12.95 2.69 3.09
CA LEU A 62 -13.96 3.59 2.51
C LEU A 62 -15.12 2.86 1.82
N LYS A 63 -14.88 1.68 1.24
CA LYS A 63 -15.91 0.87 0.58
C LYS A 63 -16.81 0.11 1.56
N GLU A 64 -16.22 -0.36 2.66
CA GLU A 64 -16.91 -1.19 3.64
C GLU A 64 -17.64 -0.38 4.70
N ALA A 65 -17.18 0.84 4.98
CA ALA A 65 -17.78 1.69 5.99
C ALA A 65 -19.15 2.24 5.56
N PRO A 66 -20.10 2.38 6.51
CA PRO A 66 -21.40 3.01 6.25
C PRO A 66 -21.29 4.52 5.99
N ASP A 67 -20.24 5.16 6.49
CA ASP A 67 -19.96 6.60 6.35
C ASP A 67 -18.46 6.89 6.54
N TYR A 68 -18.06 8.14 6.28
CA TYR A 68 -16.66 8.58 6.35
C TYR A 68 -16.08 8.51 7.78
N ASP A 69 -16.87 8.82 8.81
CA ASP A 69 -16.40 8.79 10.20
C ASP A 69 -16.09 7.36 10.66
N ALA A 70 -16.91 6.40 10.22
CA ALA A 70 -16.67 4.98 10.44
C ALA A 70 -15.40 4.50 9.73
N ALA A 71 -15.17 4.91 8.48
CA ALA A 71 -13.95 4.60 7.73
C ALA A 71 -12.69 5.15 8.44
N LEU A 72 -12.73 6.41 8.89
CA LEU A 72 -11.62 7.03 9.62
C LEU A 72 -11.31 6.30 10.94
N LYS A 73 -12.35 5.87 11.67
CA LYS A 73 -12.17 5.05 12.88
C LYS A 73 -11.58 3.68 12.59
N GLN A 74 -11.85 3.08 11.44
CA GLN A 74 -11.26 1.81 11.03
C GLN A 74 -9.77 1.99 10.71
N LEU A 75 -9.41 3.03 9.95
CA LEU A 75 -8.02 3.33 9.59
C LEU A 75 -7.16 3.67 10.82
N GLY A 76 -7.65 4.57 11.68
CA GLY A 76 -6.91 5.05 12.85
C GLY A 76 -6.71 4.02 13.97
N LYS A 77 -7.38 2.86 13.93
CA LYS A 77 -7.18 1.80 14.93
C LYS A 77 -5.89 1.01 14.72
N GLU A 78 -5.39 0.91 13.49
CA GLU A 78 -4.20 0.10 13.21
C GLU A 78 -2.95 0.96 12.93
N ASP A 79 -3.11 2.28 12.70
CA ASP A 79 -2.00 3.25 12.69
C ASP A 79 -1.39 3.49 14.09
N GLN A 80 -2.02 2.96 15.15
CA GLN A 80 -1.42 2.87 16.48
C GLN A 80 -0.31 1.82 16.59
N GLY A 81 -0.02 1.08 15.51
CA GLY A 81 1.11 0.14 15.39
C GLY A 81 2.41 0.73 14.85
N GLY A 82 2.51 2.06 14.66
CA GLY A 82 3.61 2.68 13.90
C GLY A 82 4.26 3.93 14.50
N SER A 83 4.20 4.16 15.82
CA SER A 83 5.15 5.08 16.46
C SER A 83 6.46 4.34 16.74
N VAL A 84 7.26 4.08 15.69
CA VAL A 84 8.69 3.82 15.86
C VAL A 84 9.40 5.17 16.06
N THR A 85 9.02 5.87 17.13
CA THR A 85 9.80 6.95 17.73
C THR A 85 10.15 6.65 19.18
N GLN A 86 10.20 5.36 19.54
CA GLN A 86 10.91 4.95 20.73
C GLN A 86 12.11 4.07 20.39
N ARG A 87 13.27 4.71 20.61
CA ARG A 87 14.44 4.11 21.26
C ARG A 87 15.50 3.50 20.32
N TRP A 88 16.11 4.37 19.52
CA TRP A 88 17.57 4.43 19.47
C TRP A 88 18.10 5.05 20.78
N LEU A 89 18.17 4.28 21.86
CA LEU A 89 18.99 4.63 23.03
C LEU A 89 19.43 3.36 23.76
N TYR A 90 20.76 3.16 23.72
CA TYR A 90 21.64 2.18 24.37
C TYR A 90 21.71 0.78 23.76
#